data_AF-A0A0A0YSA6-F1
#
_entry.id   AF-A0A0A0YSA6-F1
#
_cell.length_a   1.000
_cell.length_b   1.000
_cell.length_c   1.000
_cell.angle_alpha   90.00
_cell.angle_beta   90.00
_cell.angle_gamma   90.00
#
_symmetry.space_group_name_H-M   'P 1'
#
loop_
_entity.id
_entity.type
_entity.pdbx_description
1 polymer ?
#
loop_
_entity_poly.entity_id
_entity_poly.type
_entity_poly.pdbx_seq_one_letter_code
_entity_poly.pdbx_strand_id
1 'polypeptide(L)' 'TLRAAGKTYMIFFVVIIFLGSFYLINLILAVVAMAYAEQNEATLAENQEKEEEFQQMLEKFKKQQEEVGK' A
#
# COMPACT_ATOMS: atom_id res chain seq x y z
N THR A 1 17.56 36.98 3.90
CA THR A 1 16.17 37.40 3.58
C THR A 1 15.44 37.98 4.79
N LEU A 2 15.43 37.35 5.97
CA LEU A 2 14.83 37.92 7.20
C LEU A 2 15.44 39.26 7.67
N ARG A 3 16.75 39.46 7.49
CA ARG A 3 17.45 40.71 7.86
C ARG A 3 17.03 41.93 7.01
N ALA A 4 16.46 41.70 5.82
CA ALA A 4 16.06 42.76 4.89
C ALA A 4 14.54 43.02 4.87
N ALA A 5 13.72 42.07 5.33
CA ALA A 5 12.27 42.10 5.11
C ALA A 5 11.45 42.60 6.34
N GLY A 6 11.99 42.63 7.55
CA GLY A 6 11.26 43.11 8.73
C GLY A 6 10.32 42.05 9.34
N LYS A 7 9.94 42.25 10.62
CA LYS A 7 9.33 41.22 11.49
C LYS A 7 8.02 40.62 10.96
N THR A 8 7.26 41.35 10.13
CA THR A 8 5.99 40.89 9.55
C THR A 8 6.14 39.65 8.66
N TYR A 9 7.28 39.49 7.98
CA TYR A 9 7.56 38.31 7.14
C TYR A 9 7.74 37.03 7.96
N MET A 10 7.99 37.13 9.27
CA MET A 10 8.04 35.96 10.14
C MET A 10 6.72 35.21 10.16
N ILE A 11 5.58 35.94 10.21
CA ILE A 11 4.25 35.33 10.22
C ILE A 11 3.98 34.59 8.90
N PHE A 12 4.38 35.18 7.78
CA PHE A 12 4.28 34.53 6.46
C PHE A 12 5.05 33.21 6.42
N PHE A 13 6.30 33.19 6.90
CA PHE A 13 7.09 31.96 6.99
C PHE A 13 6.47 30.93 7.93
N VAL A 14 5.97 31.33 9.10
CA VAL A 14 5.30 30.41 10.03
C VAL A 14 4.08 29.77 9.38
N VAL A 15 3.23 30.55 8.70
CA VAL A 15 2.03 30.04 8.03
C VAL A 15 2.39 29.08 6.89
N ILE A 16 3.35 29.45 6.03
CA ILE A 16 3.76 28.59 4.91
C ILE A 16 4.41 27.31 5.38
N ILE A 17 5.30 27.37 6.37
CA ILE A 17 5.95 26.17 6.89
C ILE A 17 4.91 25.27 7.55
N PHE A 18 3.98 25.83 8.33
CA PHE A 18 2.96 25.03 9.00
C PHE A 18 1.98 24.38 8.01
N LEU A 19 1.41 25.16 7.09
CA LEU A 19 0.48 24.64 6.08
C LEU A 19 1.19 23.73 5.07
N GLY A 20 2.40 24.10 4.66
CA GLY A 20 3.22 23.32 3.74
C GLY A 20 3.59 21.96 4.33
N SER A 21 4.08 21.92 5.58
CA SER A 21 4.40 20.66 6.25
C SER A 21 3.17 19.79 6.45
N PHE A 22 2.04 20.37 6.88
CA PHE A 22 0.80 19.61 7.03
C PHE A 22 0.32 19.01 5.70
N TYR A 23 0.36 19.79 4.63
CA TYR A 23 0.02 19.33 3.28
C TYR A 23 0.95 18.20 2.82
N LEU A 24 2.27 18.37 2.95
CA LEU A 24 3.25 17.36 2.54
C LEU A 24 3.11 16.06 3.33
N ILE A 25 2.92 16.14 4.65
CA ILE A 25 2.72 14.95 5.49
C ILE A 25 1.46 14.19 5.03
N ASN A 26 0.35 14.91 4.81
CA ASN A 26 -0.88 14.26 4.36
C ASN A 26 -0.75 13.64 2.97
N LEU A 27 -0.03 14.29 2.04
CA LEU A 27 0.25 13.69 0.74
C LEU A 27 1.09 12.42 0.86
N ILE A 28 2.13 12.43 1.70
CA ILE A 28 2.97 11.24 1.93
C ILE A 28 2.13 10.11 2.54
N LEU A 29 1.34 10.41 3.58
CA LEU A 29 0.47 9.42 4.22
C LEU A 29 -0.55 8.83 3.24
N ALA A 30 -1.15 9.64 2.38
CA ALA A 30 -2.07 9.18 1.35
C ALA A 30 -1.37 8.23 0.38
N VAL A 31 -0.19 8.59 -0.13
CA VAL A 31 0.58 7.74 -1.05
C VAL A 31 0.99 6.43 -0.39
N VAL A 32 1.48 6.50 0.85
CA VAL A 32 1.87 5.31 1.62
C VAL A 32 0.67 4.40 1.85
N ALA A 33 -0.48 4.95 2.28
CA ALA A 33 -1.69 4.16 2.49
C ALA A 33 -2.18 3.51 1.19
N MET A 34 -2.14 4.21 0.05
CA MET A 34 -2.49 3.65 -1.25
C MET A 34 -1.55 2.51 -1.65
N ALA A 35 -0.23 2.71 -1.50
CA ALA A 35 0.75 1.66 -1.82
C ALA A 35 0.62 0.44 -0.90
N TYR A 36 0.33 0.64 0.39
CA TYR A 36 0.05 -0.46 1.31
C TYR A 36 -1.21 -1.22 0.91
N ALA A 37 -2.29 -0.52 0.55
CA ALA A 37 -3.54 -1.14 0.12
C ALA A 37 -3.34 -1.96 -1.18
N GLU A 38 -2.69 -1.38 -2.18
CA GLU A 38 -2.39 -2.04 -3.46
C GLU A 38 -1.52 -3.28 -3.27
N GLN A 39 -0.45 -3.20 -2.48
CA GLN A 39 0.39 -4.37 -2.20
C GLN A 39 -0.33 -5.45 -1.41
N ASN A 40 -1.20 -5.07 -0.47
CA ASN A 40 -2.01 -6.02 0.28
C ASN A 40 -3.03 -6.73 -0.62
N GLU A 41 -3.68 -6.00 -1.53
CA GLU A 41 -4.61 -6.56 -2.51
C GLU A 41 -3.90 -7.55 -3.46
N ALA A 42 -2.74 -7.17 -3.99
CA ALA A 42 -1.94 -8.05 -4.86
C ALA A 42 -1.51 -9.34 -4.13
N THR A 43 -1.06 -9.21 -2.88
CA THR A 43 -0.66 -10.36 -2.05
C THR A 43 -1.84 -11.28 -1.76
N LEU A 44 -3.02 -10.71 -1.47
CA LEU A 44 -4.22 -11.50 -1.23
C LEU A 44 -4.66 -12.27 -2.49
N ALA A 45 -4.64 -11.62 -3.65
CA ALA A 45 -4.99 -12.25 -4.92
C ALA A 45 -4.02 -13.40 -5.26
N GLU A 46 -2.71 -13.18 -5.11
CA GLU A 46 -1.69 -14.22 -5.36
C GLU A 46 -1.90 -15.43 -4.43
N ASN A 47 -2.21 -15.20 -3.15
CA ASN A 47 -2.46 -16.28 -2.21
C ASN A 47 -3.74 -17.06 -2.53
N GLN A 48 -4.79 -16.38 -3.00
CA GLN A 48 -6.02 -17.03 -3.43
C GLN A 48 -5.78 -17.93 -4.65
N GLU A 49 -5.07 -17.42 -5.67
CA GLU A 49 -4.74 -18.19 -6.87
C GLU A 49 -3.92 -19.44 -6.54
N LYS A 50 -2.88 -19.31 -5.70
CA LYS A 50 -2.07 -20.46 -5.26
C LYS A 50 -2.87 -21.50 -4.49
N GLU A 51 -3.79 -21.08 -3.64
CA GLU A 51 -4.66 -22.00 -2.90
C GLU A 51 -5.60 -22.75 -3.87
N GLU A 52 -6.19 -22.05 -4.84
CA GLU A 52 -7.03 -22.68 -5.86
C GLU A 52 -6.25 -23.70 -6.71
N GLU A 53 -5.03 -23.35 -7.15
CA GLU A 53 -4.16 -24.27 -7.89
C GLU A 53 -3.79 -25.50 -7.05
N PHE A 54 -3.46 -25.29 -5.76
CA PHE A 54 -3.13 -26.36 -4.85
C PHE A 54 -4.32 -27.31 -4.62
N GLN A 55 -5.52 -26.76 -4.40
CA GLN A 55 -6.74 -27.55 -4.26
C GLN A 55 -7.03 -28.36 -5.53
N GLN A 56 -6.88 -27.75 -6.71
CA GLN A 56 -7.05 -28.47 -7.99
C GLN A 56 -6.04 -29.60 -8.16
N MET A 57 -4.78 -29.41 -7.78
CA MET A 57 -3.77 -30.47 -7.81
C MET A 57 -4.13 -31.61 -6.86
N LEU A 58 -4.56 -31.31 -5.64
CA LEU A 58 -4.99 -32.33 -4.66
C LEU A 58 -6.19 -33.14 -5.16
N GLU A 59 -7.19 -32.49 -5.77
CA GLU A 59 -8.33 -33.18 -6.35
C GLU A 59 -7.93 -34.12 -7.49
N LYS A 60 -7.04 -33.67 -8.38
CA LYS A 60 -6.51 -34.53 -9.46
C LYS A 60 -5.76 -35.74 -8.90
N PHE A 61 -4.94 -35.53 -7.86
CA PHE A 61 -4.19 -36.62 -7.22
C PHE A 61 -5.09 -37.64 -6.53
N LYS A 62 -6.18 -37.18 -5.87
CA LYS A 62 -7.19 -38.07 -5.29
C LYS A 62 -7.89 -38.91 -6.35
N LYS A 63 -8.34 -38.29 -7.45
CA LYS A 63 -9.00 -39.00 -8.57
C LYS A 63 -8.09 -40.07 -9.18
N GLN A 64 -6.81 -39.76 -9.39
CA GLN A 64 -5.84 -40.75 -9.90
C GLN A 64 -5.65 -41.95 -8.96
N GLN A 65 -5.58 -41.73 -7.64
CA GLN A 65 -5.48 -42.83 -6.69
C GLN A 65 -6.74 -43.72 -6.66
N GLU A 66 -7.93 -43.13 -6.81
CA GLU A 66 -9.18 -43.88 -6.91
C GLU A 66 -9.30 -44.69 -8.19
N GLU A 67 -8.71 -44.23 -9.30
CA GLU A 67 -8.65 -44.97 -10.57
C GLU A 67 -7.63 -46.11 -10.56
N VAL A 68 -6.47 -45.91 -9.92
CA VAL A 68 -5.41 -46.95 -9.81
C VAL A 68 -5.77 -48.03 -8.78
N GLY A 69 -6.60 -47.71 -7.79
CA GLY A 69 -7.05 -48.64 -6.75
C GLY A 69 -8.26 -49.52 -7.12
N LYS A 70 -8.87 -49.32 -8.29
CA LYS A 70 -9.96 -50.15 -8.84
C LYS A 70 -9.45 -51.17 -9.85
#